data_AF-A0A4Q2UB78-F1
#
_entry.id   AF-A0A4Q2UB78-F1
#
_cell.length_a   1.000
_cell.length_b   1.000
_cell.length_c   1.000
_cell.angle_alpha   90.00
_cell.angle_beta   90.00
_cell.angle_gamma   90.00
#
_symmetry.space_group_name_H-M   'P 1'
#
loop_
_entity.id
_entity.type
_entity.pdbx_description
1 polymer ?
#
loop_
_entity_poly.entity_id
_entity_poly.type
_entity_poly.pdbx_seq_one_letter_code
_entity_poly.pdbx_strand_id
1 'polypeptide(L)'
;MSAISRSNGRNAVGASAYRSGTAVTYRSAVACAAYRAGEKMKDDRYEKTHDYTKKHNVLHSEIIAPQGAADWMTDREKLWNGVEAG
;
A
#
# COMPACT_ATOMS: atom_id res chain seq x y z
N MET A 1 -42.90 -8.60 25.96
CA MET A 1 -43.03 -7.33 25.22
C MET A 1 -41.64 -6.87 24.80
N SER A 2 -41.35 -6.93 23.50
CA SER A 2 -40.09 -6.46 22.90
C SER A 2 -40.00 -4.93 22.93
N ALA A 3 -38.86 -4.40 23.37
CA ALA A 3 -38.48 -3.02 23.08
C ALA A 3 -37.13 -3.06 22.35
N ILE A 4 -37.22 -2.99 21.02
CA ILE A 4 -36.12 -2.65 20.13
C ILE A 4 -35.93 -1.14 20.26
N SER A 5 -34.80 -0.68 20.81
CA SER A 5 -34.34 0.70 20.61
C SER A 5 -32.99 0.64 19.89
N ARG A 6 -33.02 1.12 18.64
CA ARG A 6 -31.91 1.11 17.68
C ARG A 6 -31.27 2.50 17.65
N SER A 7 -29.95 2.50 17.58
CA SER A 7 -29.04 3.63 17.28
C SER A 7 -28.77 4.63 18.41
N ASN A 8 -27.73 4.31 19.16
CA ASN A 8 -26.95 5.22 19.98
C ASN A 8 -26.19 6.22 19.06
N GLY A 9 -26.85 7.29 18.64
CA GLY A 9 -26.21 8.57 18.27
C GLY A 9 -25.19 8.61 17.13
N ARG A 10 -25.14 7.63 16.21
CA ARG A 10 -24.21 7.70 15.06
C ARG A 10 -24.85 8.51 13.92
N ASN A 11 -24.58 9.81 13.87
CA ASN A 11 -24.93 10.63 12.71
C ASN A 11 -24.02 10.27 11.52
N ALA A 12 -24.61 9.99 10.35
CA ALA A 12 -23.88 9.70 9.11
C ALA A 12 -22.95 10.84 8.67
N VAL A 13 -23.23 12.05 9.16
CA VAL A 13 -22.43 13.26 8.95
C VAL A 13 -21.07 13.19 9.66
N GLY A 14 -20.99 12.57 10.84
CA GLY A 14 -19.70 12.34 11.53
C GLY A 14 -18.86 11.22 10.88
N ALA A 15 -19.53 10.25 10.23
CA ALA A 15 -18.85 9.13 9.58
C ALA A 15 -18.19 9.49 8.23
N SER A 16 -18.63 10.55 7.54
CA SER A 16 -17.99 11.00 6.30
C SER A 16 -16.74 11.86 6.54
N ALA A 17 -16.66 12.58 7.68
CA ALA A 17 -15.53 13.44 8.02
C ALA A 17 -14.22 12.68 8.28
N TYR A 18 -14.30 11.40 8.68
CA TYR A 18 -13.10 10.55 8.84
C TYR A 18 -12.40 10.21 7.52
N ARG A 19 -13.03 10.41 6.35
CA ARG A 19 -12.39 10.18 5.05
C ARG A 19 -11.85 11.44 4.37
N SER A 20 -12.18 12.63 4.87
CA SER A 20 -11.75 13.90 4.26
C SER A 20 -10.77 14.70 5.13
N GLY A 21 -10.60 14.37 6.42
CA GLY A 21 -9.70 15.08 7.34
C GLY A 21 -8.38 14.39 7.67
N THR A 22 -8.09 13.22 7.08
CA THR A 22 -6.83 12.53 7.34
C THR A 22 -5.72 13.17 6.54
N ALA A 23 -4.68 13.68 7.22
CA ALA A 23 -3.37 13.92 6.62
C ALA A 23 -3.09 12.86 5.56
N VAL A 24 -2.71 13.27 4.35
CA VAL A 24 -2.23 12.35 3.32
C VAL A 24 -1.13 11.55 4.00
N THR A 25 -1.45 10.33 4.42
CA THR A 25 -0.49 9.48 5.10
C THR A 25 0.40 9.04 3.97
N TYR A 26 1.56 9.70 3.82
CA TYR A 26 2.51 9.39 2.78
C TYR A 26 2.89 7.91 2.94
N ARG A 27 2.35 7.07 2.07
CA ARG A 27 2.60 5.64 2.07
C ARG A 27 3.76 5.42 1.12
N SER A 28 4.84 4.83 1.64
CA SER A 28 6.00 4.47 0.85
C SER A 28 5.59 3.66 -0.38
N ALA A 29 6.02 4.05 -1.58
CA ALA A 29 5.80 3.28 -2.79
C ALA A 29 6.42 1.89 -2.67
N VAL A 30 7.60 1.79 -2.04
CA VAL A 30 8.27 0.51 -1.74
C VAL A 30 7.39 -0.38 -0.86
N ALA A 31 6.79 0.18 0.19
CA ALA A 31 5.87 -0.55 1.06
C ALA A 31 4.62 -1.06 0.31
N CYS A 32 4.08 -0.23 -0.59
CA CYS A 32 2.91 -0.58 -1.38
C CYS A 32 3.23 -1.65 -2.43
N ALA A 33 4.39 -1.55 -3.09
CA ALA A 33 4.86 -2.54 -4.05
C ALA A 33 5.09 -3.90 -3.38
N ALA A 34 5.80 -3.93 -2.25
CA ALA A 34 6.03 -5.14 -1.47
C ALA A 34 4.72 -5.80 -1.05
N TYR A 35 3.74 -5.00 -0.60
CA TYR A 35 2.42 -5.52 -0.20
C TYR A 35 1.64 -6.12 -1.38
N ARG A 36 1.70 -5.50 -2.56
CA ARG A 36 1.02 -5.99 -3.77
C ARG A 36 1.66 -7.27 -4.29
N ALA A 37 2.99 -7.30 -4.31
CA ALA A 37 3.81 -8.43 -4.70
C ALA A 37 3.80 -9.59 -3.70
N GLY A 38 3.49 -9.34 -2.42
CA GLY A 38 3.66 -10.36 -1.38
C GLY A 38 5.13 -10.71 -1.16
N GLU A 39 6.02 -9.73 -1.31
CA GLU A 39 7.46 -9.94 -1.26
C GLU A 39 8.08 -9.12 -0.12
N LYS A 40 9.39 -9.34 0.08
CA LYS A 40 10.21 -8.55 0.98
C LYS A 40 11.01 -7.52 0.17
N MET A 41 10.91 -6.24 0.54
CA MET A 41 11.70 -5.16 -0.07
C MET A 41 12.24 -4.22 1.00
N LYS A 42 13.42 -3.66 0.74
CA LYS A 42 14.00 -2.61 1.56
C LYS A 42 13.71 -1.23 0.97
N ASP A 43 13.19 -0.35 1.80
CA ASP A 43 13.09 1.07 1.55
C ASP A 43 14.41 1.72 1.98
N ASP A 44 15.19 2.22 1.02
CA ASP A 44 16.50 2.82 1.28
C ASP A 44 16.41 4.23 1.88
N ARG A 45 15.30 4.95 1.67
CA ARG A 45 15.11 6.31 2.19
C ARG A 45 14.85 6.30 3.70
N TYR A 46 14.06 5.33 4.16
CA TYR A 46 13.69 5.20 5.57
C TYR A 46 14.42 4.04 6.27
N GLU A 47 15.37 3.39 5.57
CA GLU A 47 16.09 2.19 6.00
C GLU A 47 15.17 1.10 6.57
N LYS A 48 13.96 1.00 6.02
CA LYS A 48 12.91 0.15 6.54
C LYS A 48 12.66 -1.03 5.63
N THR A 49 12.68 -2.22 6.19
CA THR A 49 12.33 -3.44 5.44
C THR A 49 10.85 -3.75 5.59
N HIS A 50 10.18 -3.94 4.45
CA HIS A 50 8.79 -4.34 4.35
C HIS A 50 8.74 -5.81 3.92
N ASP A 51 8.29 -6.70 4.80
CA ASP A 51 8.20 -8.14 4.53
C ASP A 51 6.73 -8.59 4.49
N TYR A 52 6.24 -8.91 3.28
CA TYR A 52 4.90 -9.44 3.04
C TYR A 52 4.91 -10.86 2.46
N THR A 53 6.01 -11.61 2.63
CA THR A 53 6.18 -13.00 2.15
C THR A 53 5.15 -13.97 2.71
N LYS A 54 4.54 -13.64 3.85
CA LYS A 54 3.47 -14.42 4.49
C LYS A 54 2.10 -14.26 3.80
N LYS A 55 2.00 -13.46 2.74
CA LYS A 55 0.73 -13.20 2.04
C LYS A 55 0.45 -14.31 1.02
N HIS A 56 -0.50 -15.17 1.33
CA HIS A 56 -0.87 -16.31 0.47
C HIS A 56 -1.81 -15.96 -0.69
N ASN A 57 -2.37 -14.74 -0.71
CA ASN A 57 -3.35 -14.31 -1.73
C ASN A 57 -2.70 -13.60 -2.94
N VAL A 58 -1.41 -13.83 -3.20
CA VAL A 58 -0.75 -13.34 -4.41
C VAL A 58 -0.51 -14.54 -5.32
N LEU A 59 -1.33 -14.66 -6.36
CA LEU A 59 -1.21 -15.72 -7.36
C LEU A 59 -0.10 -15.43 -8.37
N HIS A 60 0.06 -14.16 -8.73
CA HIS A 60 1.02 -13.71 -9.72
C HIS A 60 1.38 -12.24 -9.49
N SER A 61 2.64 -11.90 -9.76
CA SER A 61 3.11 -10.52 -9.79
C SER A 61 4.25 -10.39 -10.80
N GLU A 62 4.21 -9.37 -11.65
CA GLU A 62 5.24 -9.09 -12.65
C GLU A 62 5.43 -7.59 -12.85
N ILE A 63 6.55 -7.20 -13.45
CA ILE A 63 6.81 -5.83 -13.91
C ILE A 63 6.90 -5.87 -15.42
N ILE A 64 6.02 -5.14 -16.09
CA ILE A 64 6.02 -5.00 -17.55
C ILE A 64 6.83 -3.75 -17.89
N ALA A 65 8.00 -3.95 -18.49
CA ALA A 65 8.84 -2.88 -18.97
C ALA A 65 8.66 -2.69 -20.49
N PRO A 66 8.70 -1.45 -21.00
CA PRO A 66 8.63 -1.19 -22.43
C PRO A 66 9.89 -1.71 -23.15
N GLN A 67 9.78 -1.89 -24.47
CA GLN A 67 10.92 -2.32 -25.28
C GLN A 67 12.03 -1.25 -25.24
N GLY A 68 13.26 -1.66 -24.89
CA GLY A 68 14.39 -0.74 -24.70
C GLY A 68 14.50 -0.13 -23.30
N ALA A 69 13.67 -0.56 -22.34
CA ALA A 69 13.87 -0.23 -20.94
C ALA A 69 15.21 -0.78 -20.42
N ALA A 70 15.81 -0.05 -19.50
CA ALA A 70 17.02 -0.53 -18.84
C ALA A 70 16.70 -1.75 -17.97
N ASP A 71 17.63 -2.71 -17.89
CA ASP A 71 17.43 -3.98 -17.17
C ASP A 71 17.00 -3.78 -15.71
N TRP A 72 17.49 -2.72 -15.07
CA TRP A 72 17.15 -2.39 -13.67
C TRP A 72 15.68 -2.04 -13.46
N MET A 73 14.94 -1.66 -14.50
CA MET A 73 13.50 -1.38 -14.38
C MET A 73 12.67 -2.64 -14.13
N THR A 74 13.22 -3.82 -14.43
CA THR A 74 12.58 -5.11 -14.12
C THR A 74 12.87 -5.57 -12.67
N ASP A 75 13.88 -4.99 -12.03
CA ASP A 75 14.19 -5.20 -10.62
C ASP A 75 13.23 -4.35 -9.77
N ARG A 76 12.35 -5.04 -9.06
CA ARG A 76 11.28 -4.40 -8.29
C ARG A 76 11.81 -3.50 -7.17
N GLU A 77 12.87 -3.91 -6.49
CA GLU A 77 13.44 -3.14 -5.40
C GLU A 77 14.09 -1.86 -5.94
N LYS A 78 14.87 -1.95 -7.01
CA LYS A 78 15.50 -0.78 -7.65
C LYS A 78 14.48 0.17 -8.26
N LEU A 79 13.46 -0.37 -8.93
CA LEU A 79 12.42 0.44 -9.55
C LEU A 79 11.70 1.31 -8.51
N TRP A 80 11.20 0.71 -7.43
CA TRP A 80 10.37 1.43 -6.46
C TRP A 80 11.19 2.30 -5.51
N ASN A 81 12.45 1.94 -5.20
CA ASN A 81 13.35 2.85 -4.49
C ASN A 81 13.71 4.07 -5.36
N GLY A 82 13.91 3.88 -6.67
CA GLY A 82 14.13 4.98 -7.61
C GLY A 82 12.95 5.94 -7.69
N VAL A 83 11.71 5.42 -7.69
CA VAL A 83 10.49 6.24 -7.63
C VAL A 83 10.41 7.03 -6.32
N GLU A 84 10.82 6.44 -5.20
CA GLU A 84 10.69 7.06 -3.88
C GLU A 84 11.74 8.12 -3.55
N ALA A 85 12.84 8.10 -4.30
CA ALA A 85 13.91 9.09 -4.24
C ALA A 85 13.61 10.34 -5.11
N GLY A 86 12.69 10.25 -6.07
CA GLY A 86 12.28 11.34 -6.96
C GLY A 86 11.21 12.25 -6.35
#